data_AF-A0A8J7CA25-F1
#
_entry.id   AF-A0A8J7CA25-F1
#
_cell.length_a   1.000
_cell.length_b   1.000
_cell.length_c   1.000
_cell.angle_alpha   90.00
_cell.angle_beta   90.00
_cell.angle_gamma   90.00
#
_symmetry.space_group_name_H-M   'P 1'
#
loop_
_entity.id
_entity.type
_entity.pdbx_description
1 polymer ?
#
loop_
_entity_poly.entity_id
_entity_poly.type
_entity_poly.pdbx_seq_one_letter_code
_entity_poly.pdbx_strand_id
1 'polypeptide(L)'
;MYQTTSPRTTFVEPPNLNPWLRVQALNVTRHAAALRPFRHNEFGIDPASPSDAHIDAVNQLILQLRSHLQQVSKTVAKSADEAIHNPDTALLQKLISHKDRAHNLVRAIEQIWDFYFELFGQRQSQFGNWLLACDRIALDCYQYIYMGLGKARSIPAPAPFSYMKTGFSPATFRRGIPLTKLSQQINPFPLIQLPYHRLVNPWTLGAILHEVSHNLQTDLKLRQKIPHAIAKRLMQAGMSKFVAATWTRWHSETFADMSGLLLGGPYIVASLMDIASRSPQATLHFHPGAPHPIPYLRVFISTELLRRMGFLKAANNYNSIWQSIYPNPRAGNIPEEILATFSKANRLVVDTICYTPYDELGGKTLAEVTGFKRQHQLMIDEAGERLAAGNDPGIIPERFLIGASRSALDRRLAEPKVITQNFYKALARR
;
A
#
# COMPACT_ATOMS: atom_id res chain seq x y z
N MET A 1 78.28 -19.17 -8.61
CA MET A 1 77.42 -19.83 -7.60
C MET A 1 76.68 -18.75 -6.84
N TYR A 2 75.47 -18.38 -7.28
CA TYR A 2 74.57 -17.51 -6.54
C TYR A 2 73.33 -18.33 -6.21
N GLN A 3 73.13 -18.63 -4.92
CA GLN A 3 72.01 -19.40 -4.41
C GLN A 3 70.73 -18.57 -4.52
N THR A 4 69.83 -19.03 -5.37
CA THR A 4 68.43 -18.62 -5.44
C THR A 4 67.71 -19.02 -4.15
N THR A 5 67.36 -18.04 -3.33
CA THR A 5 66.44 -18.22 -2.21
C THR A 5 65.01 -18.00 -2.70
N SER A 6 64.31 -19.11 -3.00
CA SER A 6 62.87 -19.07 -3.26
C SER A 6 62.13 -18.56 -2.01
N PRO A 7 61.12 -17.67 -2.15
CA PRO A 7 60.29 -17.28 -1.03
C PRO A 7 59.49 -18.50 -0.56
N ARG A 8 59.62 -18.86 0.72
CA ARG A 8 58.77 -19.85 1.38
C ARG A 8 57.33 -19.34 1.32
N THR A 9 56.55 -19.84 0.36
CA THR A 9 55.09 -19.83 0.46
C THR A 9 54.70 -20.66 1.67
N THR A 10 54.43 -19.99 2.79
CA THR A 10 53.81 -20.62 3.97
C THR A 10 52.42 -21.08 3.56
N PHE A 11 52.29 -22.36 3.26
CA PHE A 11 51.00 -23.04 3.17
C PHE A 11 50.29 -22.88 4.52
N VAL A 12 49.08 -22.34 4.50
CA VAL A 12 48.19 -22.32 5.68
C VAL A 12 47.56 -23.72 5.80
N GLU A 13 47.85 -24.44 6.88
CA GLU A 13 47.21 -25.72 7.16
C GLU A 13 45.67 -25.54 7.35
N PRO A 14 44.83 -26.39 6.75
CA PRO A 14 43.38 -26.43 7.01
C PRO A 14 43.06 -26.94 8.44
N PRO A 15 41.84 -26.75 8.97
CA PRO A 15 41.60 -26.09 10.26
C PRO A 15 41.92 -26.92 11.52
N ASN A 16 42.59 -26.27 12.47
CA ASN A 16 42.52 -26.60 13.88
C ASN A 16 41.08 -26.29 14.39
N LEU A 17 40.45 -27.25 15.09
CA LEU A 17 39.05 -27.18 15.55
C LEU A 17 38.76 -25.89 16.35
N ASN A 18 39.69 -25.48 17.21
CA ASN A 18 39.48 -24.33 18.10
C ASN A 18 39.33 -22.99 17.34
N PRO A 19 40.23 -22.61 16.41
CA PRO A 19 40.01 -21.49 15.51
C PRO A 19 38.67 -21.55 14.77
N TRP A 20 38.28 -22.72 14.27
CA TRP A 20 37.01 -22.87 13.55
C TRP A 20 35.79 -22.60 14.45
N LEU A 21 35.79 -23.09 15.70
CA LEU A 21 34.73 -22.84 16.69
C LEU A 21 34.63 -21.35 17.04
N ARG A 22 35.76 -20.67 17.26
CA ARG A 22 35.81 -19.22 17.54
C ARG A 22 35.19 -18.39 16.41
N VAL A 23 35.48 -18.77 15.17
CA VAL A 23 34.93 -18.10 13.98
C VAL A 23 33.40 -18.21 13.93
N GLN A 24 32.81 -19.32 14.40
CA GLN A 24 31.35 -19.46 14.41
C GLN A 24 30.68 -18.41 15.31
N ALA A 25 31.20 -18.18 16.50
CA ALA A 25 30.71 -17.16 17.42
C ALA A 25 30.96 -15.73 16.93
N LEU A 26 32.16 -15.49 16.37
CA LEU A 26 32.54 -14.19 15.82
C LEU A 26 31.63 -13.77 14.66
N ASN A 27 31.34 -14.68 13.73
CA ASN A 27 30.49 -14.40 12.57
C ASN A 27 29.10 -13.94 12.99
N VAL A 28 28.44 -14.65 13.91
CA VAL A 28 27.10 -14.26 14.40
C VAL A 28 27.12 -12.88 15.06
N THR A 29 28.15 -12.60 15.86
CA THR A 29 28.32 -11.29 16.51
C THR A 29 28.49 -10.18 15.48
N ARG A 30 29.29 -10.40 14.44
CA ARG A 30 29.49 -9.45 13.34
C ARG A 30 28.23 -9.24 12.51
N HIS A 31 27.45 -10.29 12.26
CA HIS A 31 26.16 -10.16 11.57
C HIS A 31 25.18 -9.29 12.36
N ALA A 32 25.06 -9.51 13.68
CA ALA A 32 24.22 -8.68 14.54
C ALA A 32 24.66 -7.19 14.54
N ALA A 33 25.96 -6.94 14.48
CA ALA A 33 26.52 -5.59 14.38
C ALA A 33 26.22 -4.94 13.02
N ALA A 34 26.33 -5.69 11.91
CA ALA A 34 26.11 -5.21 10.55
C ALA A 34 24.66 -4.75 10.29
N LEU A 35 23.69 -5.43 10.90
CA LEU A 35 22.26 -5.08 10.84
C LEU A 35 21.92 -3.85 11.70
N ARG A 36 22.71 -2.78 11.60
CA ARG A 36 22.55 -1.54 12.39
C ARG A 36 21.26 -0.78 12.02
N PRO A 37 20.77 0.11 12.90
CA PRO A 37 19.73 1.06 12.55
C PRO A 37 20.24 2.04 11.48
N PHE A 38 19.31 2.61 10.72
CA PHE A 38 19.59 3.62 9.73
C PHE A 38 19.92 4.97 10.38
N ARG A 39 20.79 5.75 9.76
CA ARG A 39 21.05 7.14 10.18
C ARG A 39 19.97 8.06 9.59
N HIS A 40 19.61 9.12 10.29
CA HIS A 40 18.58 10.08 9.83
C HIS A 40 18.91 10.73 8.47
N ASN A 41 20.20 10.91 8.15
CA ASN A 41 20.64 11.48 6.88
C ASN A 41 21.09 10.43 5.83
N GLU A 42 20.88 9.14 6.09
CA GLU A 42 21.36 8.05 5.22
C GLU A 42 20.68 8.03 3.85
N PHE A 43 19.45 8.56 3.77
CA PHE A 43 18.63 8.51 2.56
C PHE A 43 18.35 9.89 1.95
N GLY A 44 19.20 10.87 2.25
CA GLY A 44 19.03 12.26 1.87
C GLY A 44 18.42 13.11 2.98
N ILE A 45 18.35 14.42 2.73
CA ILE A 45 17.75 15.44 3.61
C ILE A 45 16.74 16.32 2.85
N ASP A 46 16.44 15.96 1.62
CA ASP A 46 15.51 16.70 0.76
C ASP A 46 14.06 16.33 1.10
N PRO A 47 13.06 17.03 0.55
CA PRO A 47 11.66 16.74 0.84
C PRO A 47 11.19 15.33 0.43
N ALA A 48 11.87 14.67 -0.51
CA ALA A 48 11.53 13.31 -0.92
C ALA A 48 12.09 12.28 0.06
N SER A 49 13.12 12.63 0.82
CA SER A 49 13.78 11.76 1.79
C SER A 49 12.79 11.30 2.87
N PRO A 50 12.96 10.09 3.44
CA PRO A 50 12.12 9.64 4.53
C PRO A 50 12.22 10.59 5.72
N SER A 51 11.09 10.95 6.32
CA SER A 51 11.11 11.79 7.53
C SER A 51 11.71 11.06 8.72
N ASP A 52 12.17 11.82 9.73
CA ASP A 52 12.70 11.27 10.98
C ASP A 52 11.74 10.27 11.64
N ALA A 53 10.43 10.55 11.61
CA ALA A 53 9.42 9.64 12.13
C ALA A 53 9.41 8.28 11.42
N HIS A 54 9.62 8.25 10.10
CA HIS A 54 9.73 6.98 9.36
C HIS A 54 11.00 6.23 9.75
N ILE A 55 12.15 6.92 9.80
CA ILE A 55 13.44 6.35 10.19
C ILE A 55 13.37 5.78 11.61
N ASP A 56 12.85 6.55 12.56
CA ASP A 56 12.70 6.16 13.95
C ASP A 56 11.79 4.94 14.10
N ALA A 57 10.65 4.90 13.40
CA ALA A 57 9.73 3.77 13.49
C ALA A 57 10.34 2.46 12.94
N VAL A 58 11.11 2.53 11.84
CA VAL A 58 11.86 1.37 11.34
C VAL A 58 13.00 0.99 12.29
N ASN A 59 13.72 1.97 12.81
CA ASN A 59 14.82 1.74 13.74
C ASN A 59 14.35 1.10 15.04
N GLN A 60 13.17 1.46 15.56
CA GLN A 60 12.57 0.80 16.71
C GLN A 60 12.34 -0.69 16.44
N LEU A 61 11.78 -1.04 15.27
CA LEU A 61 11.60 -2.44 14.86
C LEU A 61 12.95 -3.18 14.76
N ILE A 62 13.93 -2.58 14.08
CA ILE A 62 15.27 -3.16 13.93
C ILE A 62 15.93 -3.37 15.30
N LEU A 63 15.89 -2.38 16.20
CA LEU A 63 16.49 -2.47 17.53
C LEU A 63 15.86 -3.59 18.36
N GLN A 64 14.53 -3.73 18.31
CA GLN A 64 13.83 -4.80 19.00
C GLN A 64 14.30 -6.18 18.50
N LEU A 65 14.37 -6.38 17.18
CA LEU A 65 14.83 -7.63 16.59
C LEU A 65 16.31 -7.92 16.88
N ARG A 66 17.16 -6.89 16.83
CA ARG A 66 18.59 -7.00 17.13
C ARG A 66 18.84 -7.40 18.58
N SER A 67 18.07 -6.88 19.54
CA SER A 67 18.23 -7.25 20.95
C SER A 67 18.05 -8.77 21.15
N HIS A 68 17.09 -9.37 20.44
CA HIS A 68 16.89 -10.82 20.46
C HIS A 68 18.06 -11.56 19.81
N LEU A 69 18.54 -11.10 18.64
CA LEU A 69 19.69 -11.69 17.97
C LEU A 69 20.97 -11.60 18.84
N GLN A 70 21.18 -10.49 19.55
CA GLN A 70 22.32 -10.32 20.46
C GLN A 70 22.28 -11.33 21.61
N GLN A 71 21.10 -11.63 22.18
CA GLN A 71 20.96 -12.67 23.19
C GLN A 71 21.34 -14.06 22.64
N VAL A 72 20.84 -14.40 21.44
CA VAL A 72 21.19 -15.67 20.78
C VAL A 72 22.68 -15.73 20.44
N SER A 73 23.27 -14.62 19.99
CA SER A 73 24.72 -14.52 19.72
C SER A 73 25.56 -14.79 20.97
N LYS A 74 25.14 -14.31 22.15
CA LYS A 74 25.81 -14.62 23.42
C LYS A 74 25.72 -16.11 23.76
N THR A 75 24.59 -16.76 23.46
CA THR A 75 24.43 -18.20 23.62
C THR A 75 25.37 -18.99 22.69
N VAL A 76 25.51 -18.57 21.43
CA VAL A 76 26.46 -19.17 20.48
C VAL A 76 27.89 -19.02 21.00
N ALA A 77 28.28 -17.83 21.47
CA ALA A 77 29.60 -17.59 22.04
C ALA A 77 29.88 -18.50 23.24
N LYS A 78 28.93 -18.59 24.18
CA LYS A 78 29.06 -19.50 25.34
C LYS A 78 29.20 -20.97 24.91
N SER A 79 28.41 -21.43 23.94
CA SER A 79 28.53 -22.81 23.44
C SER A 79 29.84 -23.06 22.68
N ALA A 80 30.40 -22.05 22.02
CA ALA A 80 31.70 -22.15 21.38
C ALA A 80 32.80 -22.26 22.44
N ASP A 81 32.75 -21.44 23.50
CA ASP A 81 33.69 -21.51 24.61
C ASP A 81 33.62 -22.88 25.32
N GLU A 82 32.41 -23.39 25.60
CA GLU A 82 32.21 -24.75 26.16
C GLU A 82 32.86 -25.82 25.28
N ALA A 83 32.62 -25.79 23.96
CA ALA A 83 33.16 -26.77 23.01
C ALA A 83 34.68 -26.64 22.78
N ILE A 84 35.26 -25.45 22.95
CA ILE A 84 36.71 -25.23 22.88
C ILE A 84 37.41 -25.84 24.11
N HIS A 85 36.81 -25.71 25.30
CA HIS A 85 37.37 -26.28 26.52
C HIS A 85 37.16 -27.80 26.60
N ASN A 86 36.05 -28.30 26.07
CA ASN A 86 35.72 -29.72 26.03
C ASN A 86 35.07 -30.09 24.69
N PRO A 87 35.84 -30.57 23.70
CA PRO A 87 35.35 -30.84 22.34
C PRO A 87 34.59 -32.18 22.25
N ASP A 88 33.54 -32.33 23.05
CA ASP A 88 32.61 -33.46 22.98
C ASP A 88 31.61 -33.30 21.83
N THR A 89 31.21 -34.42 21.22
CA THR A 89 30.29 -34.43 20.07
C THR A 89 28.96 -33.72 20.40
N ALA A 90 28.42 -33.91 21.61
CA ALA A 90 27.16 -33.27 21.98
C ALA A 90 27.31 -31.75 22.13
N LEU A 91 28.45 -31.27 22.66
CA LEU A 91 28.75 -29.84 22.78
C LEU A 91 28.97 -29.18 21.41
N LEU A 92 29.67 -29.87 20.50
CA LEU A 92 29.84 -29.43 19.11
C LEU A 92 28.49 -29.32 18.39
N GLN A 93 27.64 -30.34 18.50
CA GLN A 93 26.31 -30.33 17.89
C GLN A 93 25.42 -29.23 18.49
N LYS A 94 25.47 -29.02 19.81
CA LYS A 94 24.75 -27.93 20.50
C LYS A 94 25.18 -26.55 19.98
N LEU A 95 26.48 -26.32 19.80
CA LEU A 95 26.97 -25.08 19.16
C LEU A 95 26.37 -24.90 17.76
N ILE A 96 26.38 -25.96 16.95
CA ILE A 96 25.89 -25.89 15.57
C ILE A 96 24.38 -25.64 15.52
N SER A 97 23.59 -26.25 16.40
CA SER A 97 22.16 -25.96 16.53
C SER A 97 21.90 -24.50 16.97
N HIS A 98 22.67 -23.98 17.93
CA HIS A 98 22.57 -22.57 18.33
C HIS A 98 22.96 -21.62 17.19
N LYS A 99 24.02 -21.94 16.44
CA LYS A 99 24.44 -21.19 15.26
C LYS A 99 23.36 -21.20 14.18
N ASP A 100 22.76 -22.34 13.89
CA ASP A 100 21.71 -22.45 12.87
C ASP A 100 20.49 -21.59 13.24
N ARG A 101 20.06 -21.63 14.50
CA ARG A 101 19.02 -20.73 15.01
C ARG A 101 19.41 -19.26 14.85
N ALA A 102 20.64 -18.89 15.17
CA ALA A 102 21.13 -17.53 15.00
C ALA A 102 21.13 -17.11 13.52
N HIS A 103 21.55 -17.99 12.62
CA HIS A 103 21.58 -17.73 11.18
C HIS A 103 20.18 -17.53 10.60
N ASN A 104 19.20 -18.34 11.03
CA ASN A 104 17.80 -18.16 10.66
C ASN A 104 17.25 -16.80 11.11
N LEU A 105 17.62 -16.34 12.32
CA LEU A 105 17.25 -15.01 12.81
C LEU A 105 17.95 -13.89 12.02
N VAL A 106 19.26 -14.02 11.74
CA VAL A 106 20.00 -13.06 10.91
C VAL A 106 19.29 -12.88 9.57
N ARG A 107 18.96 -13.98 8.87
CA ARG A 107 18.28 -13.94 7.57
C ARG A 107 16.91 -13.24 7.64
N ALA A 108 16.12 -13.50 8.69
CA ALA A 108 14.83 -12.85 8.86
C ALA A 108 14.96 -11.33 9.11
N ILE A 109 15.94 -10.92 9.91
CA ILE A 109 16.19 -9.50 10.18
C ILE A 109 16.78 -8.80 8.96
N GLU A 110 17.67 -9.48 8.23
CA GLU A 110 18.25 -8.99 6.98
C GLU A 110 17.18 -8.74 5.92
N GLN A 111 16.19 -9.63 5.77
CA GLN A 111 15.04 -9.40 4.87
C GLN A 111 14.26 -8.12 5.20
N ILE A 112 14.06 -7.84 6.50
CA ILE A 112 13.37 -6.62 6.95
C ILE A 112 14.25 -5.38 6.70
N TRP A 113 15.53 -5.49 7.04
CA TRP A 113 16.51 -4.41 6.86
C TRP A 113 16.64 -4.05 5.38
N ASP A 114 16.84 -5.04 4.51
CA ASP A 114 16.96 -4.90 3.07
C ASP A 114 15.69 -4.30 2.45
N PHE A 115 14.51 -4.76 2.88
CA PHE A 115 13.24 -4.18 2.43
C PHE A 115 13.15 -2.68 2.69
N TYR A 116 13.51 -2.20 3.88
CA TYR A 116 13.49 -0.76 4.17
C TYR A 116 14.65 0.01 3.55
N PHE A 117 15.82 -0.62 3.44
CA PHE A 117 16.97 -0.04 2.75
C PHE A 117 16.66 0.24 1.28
N GLU A 118 16.07 -0.74 0.57
CA GLU A 118 15.60 -0.56 -0.81
C GLU A 118 14.48 0.49 -0.88
N LEU A 119 13.48 0.39 -0.01
CA LEU A 119 12.30 1.27 0.00
C LEU A 119 12.69 2.75 0.21
N PHE A 120 13.56 3.03 1.17
CA PHE A 120 14.07 4.39 1.41
C PHE A 120 15.09 4.81 0.36
N GLY A 121 15.95 3.89 -0.10
CA GLY A 121 16.93 4.13 -1.16
C GLY A 121 16.31 4.62 -2.47
N GLN A 122 15.07 4.23 -2.79
CA GLN A 122 14.35 4.75 -3.97
C GLN A 122 14.20 6.27 -3.99
N ARG A 123 14.22 6.94 -2.84
CA ARG A 123 14.12 8.41 -2.76
C ARG A 123 15.31 9.11 -3.39
N GLN A 124 16.47 8.46 -3.40
CA GLN A 124 17.71 8.97 -4.02
C GLN A 124 17.79 8.69 -5.54
N SER A 125 16.76 8.08 -6.12
CA SER A 125 16.70 7.78 -7.55
C SER A 125 15.88 8.82 -8.31
N GLN A 126 15.80 8.68 -9.64
CA GLN A 126 14.88 9.47 -10.48
C GLN A 126 13.41 9.40 -10.04
N PHE A 127 13.03 8.40 -9.24
CA PHE A 127 11.66 8.24 -8.72
C PHE A 127 11.37 9.11 -7.49
N GLY A 128 12.37 9.77 -6.88
CA GLY A 128 12.20 10.52 -5.62
C GLY A 128 11.03 11.49 -5.65
N ASN A 129 11.00 12.40 -6.64
CA ASN A 129 9.91 13.37 -6.80
C ASN A 129 8.56 12.72 -7.12
N TRP A 130 8.56 11.59 -7.84
CA TRP A 130 7.32 10.89 -8.17
C TRP A 130 6.70 10.22 -6.95
N LEU A 131 7.53 9.61 -6.11
CA LEU A 131 7.08 8.95 -4.90
C LEU A 131 6.70 9.98 -3.82
N LEU A 132 7.43 11.09 -3.72
CA LEU A 132 7.03 12.24 -2.90
C LEU A 132 5.63 12.76 -3.27
N ALA A 133 5.36 12.90 -4.57
CA ALA A 133 4.05 13.31 -5.05
C ALA A 133 2.94 12.34 -4.61
N CYS A 134 3.22 11.03 -4.63
CA CYS A 134 2.29 10.01 -4.17
C CYS A 134 2.07 10.08 -2.64
N ASP A 135 3.12 10.32 -1.87
CA ASP A 135 3.04 10.49 -0.41
C ASP A 135 2.19 11.69 -0.04
N ARG A 136 2.37 12.81 -0.75
CA ARG A 136 1.60 14.04 -0.52
C ARG A 136 0.12 13.84 -0.80
N ILE A 137 -0.23 13.15 -1.88
CA ILE A 137 -1.62 12.76 -2.17
C ILE A 137 -2.19 11.89 -1.05
N ALA A 138 -1.44 10.88 -0.60
CA ALA A 138 -1.90 9.97 0.45
C ALA A 138 -2.06 10.70 1.79
N LEU A 139 -1.12 11.59 2.14
CA LEU A 139 -1.18 12.41 3.35
C LEU A 139 -2.35 13.39 3.32
N ASP A 140 -2.60 14.06 2.18
CA ASP A 140 -3.77 14.94 1.99
C ASP A 140 -5.09 14.18 2.22
N CYS A 141 -5.20 12.93 1.74
CA CYS A 141 -6.37 12.08 2.03
C CYS A 141 -6.55 11.83 3.53
N TYR A 142 -5.47 11.56 4.26
CA TYR A 142 -5.51 11.39 5.71
C TYR A 142 -5.90 12.67 6.43
N GLN A 143 -5.23 13.77 6.12
CA GLN A 143 -5.51 15.08 6.72
C GLN A 143 -6.97 15.46 6.53
N TYR A 144 -7.45 15.36 5.30
CA TYR A 144 -8.79 15.78 4.95
C TYR A 144 -9.87 14.95 5.64
N ILE A 145 -9.74 13.62 5.70
CA ILE A 145 -10.69 12.77 6.41
C ILE A 145 -10.64 13.04 7.92
N TYR A 146 -9.46 13.11 8.53
CA TYR A 146 -9.33 13.31 9.97
C TYR A 146 -9.85 14.68 10.43
N MET A 147 -9.65 15.72 9.62
CA MET A 147 -10.24 17.04 9.84
C MET A 147 -11.77 17.04 9.68
N GLY A 148 -12.31 16.17 8.82
CA GLY A 148 -13.75 16.05 8.58
C GLY A 148 -14.54 15.29 9.65
N LEU A 149 -13.87 14.54 10.53
CA LEU A 149 -14.52 13.72 11.56
C LEU A 149 -15.44 14.54 12.47
N GLY A 150 -16.50 13.91 12.99
CA GLY A 150 -17.39 14.52 13.97
C GLY A 150 -16.78 14.65 15.37
N LYS A 151 -15.65 13.97 15.62
CA LYS A 151 -14.86 14.05 16.86
C LYS A 151 -13.40 14.20 16.49
N ALA A 152 -12.73 15.20 17.09
CA ALA A 152 -11.33 15.47 16.85
C ALA A 152 -10.47 14.24 17.19
N ARG A 153 -9.57 13.87 16.26
CA ARG A 153 -8.60 12.79 16.42
C ARG A 153 -7.30 13.21 15.75
N SER A 154 -6.17 12.87 16.36
CA SER A 154 -4.86 13.08 15.74
C SER A 154 -4.67 12.17 14.54
N ILE A 155 -4.08 12.72 13.49
CA ILE A 155 -3.66 11.94 12.31
C ILE A 155 -2.55 10.98 12.75
N PRO A 156 -2.63 9.67 12.44
CA PRO A 156 -1.59 8.71 12.80
C PRO A 156 -0.25 9.04 12.16
N ALA A 157 0.83 8.97 12.95
CA ALA A 157 2.22 9.15 12.51
C ALA A 157 3.01 7.84 12.67
N PRO A 158 3.96 7.48 11.79
CA PRO A 158 4.40 8.21 10.58
C PRO A 158 3.35 8.24 9.46
N ALA A 159 3.47 9.17 8.52
CA ALA A 159 2.53 9.30 7.39
C ALA A 159 2.56 8.06 6.47
N PRO A 160 1.60 7.91 5.53
CA PRO A 160 1.72 6.92 4.47
C PRO A 160 2.98 7.14 3.63
N PHE A 161 3.63 6.04 3.24
CA PHE A 161 4.86 6.08 2.44
C PHE A 161 4.73 5.21 1.19
N SER A 162 4.98 5.80 0.04
CA SER A 162 4.81 5.18 -1.27
C SER A 162 6.14 4.63 -1.76
N TYR A 163 6.13 3.50 -2.45
CA TYR A 163 7.33 2.97 -3.09
C TYR A 163 6.97 2.27 -4.40
N MET A 164 7.94 2.23 -5.31
CA MET A 164 7.79 1.58 -6.60
C MET A 164 8.20 0.11 -6.49
N LYS A 165 7.40 -0.78 -7.10
CA LYS A 165 7.82 -2.15 -7.37
C LYS A 165 7.29 -2.60 -8.72
N THR A 166 8.12 -3.24 -9.53
CA THR A 166 7.68 -3.82 -10.80
C THR A 166 6.63 -4.91 -10.56
N GLY A 167 5.59 -4.93 -11.39
CA GLY A 167 4.44 -5.82 -11.22
C GLY A 167 3.17 -5.24 -11.83
N PHE A 168 2.07 -5.98 -11.71
CA PHE A 168 0.81 -5.63 -12.38
C PHE A 168 -0.10 -4.72 -11.56
N SER A 169 -0.22 -4.93 -10.26
CA SER A 169 -1.22 -4.25 -9.44
C SER A 169 -0.58 -3.41 -8.33
N PRO A 170 -1.13 -2.21 -8.05
CA PRO A 170 -0.93 -1.53 -6.79
C PRO A 170 -1.25 -2.44 -5.60
N ALA A 171 -0.63 -2.16 -4.46
CA ALA A 171 -0.90 -2.86 -3.22
C ALA A 171 -0.68 -1.94 -2.03
N THR A 172 -1.38 -2.21 -0.94
CA THR A 172 -1.27 -1.44 0.29
C THR A 172 -0.91 -2.33 1.47
N PHE A 173 -0.06 -1.81 2.35
CA PHE A 173 0.30 -2.49 3.58
C PHE A 173 -0.07 -1.60 4.77
N ARG A 174 -0.96 -2.13 5.61
CA ARG A 174 -1.58 -1.38 6.70
C ARG A 174 -0.64 -1.30 7.89
N ARG A 175 -0.68 -0.18 8.60
CA ARG A 175 -0.03 -0.04 9.91
C ARG A 175 -0.60 -1.06 10.88
N GLY A 176 0.25 -1.59 11.77
CA GLY A 176 -0.21 -2.42 12.89
C GLY A 176 -0.58 -3.85 12.49
N ILE A 177 -0.43 -4.21 11.22
CA ILE A 177 -0.76 -5.53 10.69
C ILE A 177 0.54 -6.30 10.37
N PRO A 178 0.65 -7.59 10.73
CA PRO A 178 1.74 -8.46 10.33
C PRO A 178 1.91 -8.54 8.82
N LEU A 179 3.14 -8.42 8.33
CA LEU A 179 3.45 -8.55 6.90
C LEU A 179 4.39 -9.71 6.64
N THR A 180 4.06 -10.53 5.65
CA THR A 180 4.96 -11.61 5.18
C THR A 180 6.31 -11.06 4.71
N LYS A 181 6.31 -9.88 4.07
CA LYS A 181 7.55 -9.19 3.64
C LYS A 181 8.43 -8.75 4.82
N LEU A 182 7.84 -8.61 6.00
CA LEU A 182 8.56 -8.29 7.22
C LEU A 182 8.70 -9.53 8.12
N SER A 183 8.73 -10.74 7.55
CA SER A 183 8.80 -11.99 8.33
C SER A 183 7.72 -12.08 9.43
N GLN A 184 6.49 -11.66 9.11
CA GLN A 184 5.34 -11.54 10.02
C GLN A 184 5.48 -10.50 11.14
N GLN A 185 6.45 -9.59 11.05
CA GLN A 185 6.53 -8.44 11.93
C GLN A 185 5.46 -7.39 11.59
N ILE A 186 5.12 -6.58 12.60
CA ILE A 186 4.15 -5.49 12.49
C ILE A 186 4.72 -4.39 11.60
N ASN A 187 3.92 -3.96 10.63
CA ASN A 187 4.26 -2.80 9.80
C ASN A 187 4.10 -1.48 10.58
N PRO A 188 5.15 -0.65 10.68
CA PRO A 188 5.15 0.57 11.50
C PRO A 188 4.29 1.72 10.95
N PHE A 189 4.12 1.80 9.62
CA PHE A 189 3.33 2.86 8.97
C PHE A 189 2.69 2.37 7.66
N PRO A 190 1.64 3.04 7.16
CA PRO A 190 0.98 2.64 5.92
C PRO A 190 1.95 2.70 4.74
N LEU A 191 1.99 1.65 3.92
CA LEU A 191 2.78 1.62 2.68
C LEU A 191 1.87 1.53 1.47
N ILE A 192 2.22 2.27 0.42
CA ILE A 192 1.52 2.24 -0.88
C ILE A 192 2.52 1.80 -1.96
N GLN A 193 2.36 0.58 -2.45
CA GLN A 193 3.15 0.04 -3.55
C GLN A 193 2.51 0.44 -4.87
N LEU A 194 3.28 1.09 -5.75
CA LEU A 194 2.84 1.50 -7.07
C LEU A 194 3.71 0.86 -8.15
N PRO A 195 3.13 0.25 -9.20
CA PRO A 195 3.93 -0.25 -10.30
C PRO A 195 4.38 0.87 -11.22
N TYR A 196 5.57 0.72 -11.82
CA TYR A 196 6.20 1.74 -12.66
C TYR A 196 5.27 2.30 -13.75
N HIS A 197 4.50 1.44 -14.43
CA HIS A 197 3.57 1.85 -15.49
C HIS A 197 2.42 2.75 -15.01
N ARG A 198 2.15 2.82 -13.70
CA ARG A 198 1.19 3.78 -13.11
C ARG A 198 1.85 5.12 -12.85
N LEU A 199 3.09 5.12 -12.40
CA LEU A 199 3.84 6.34 -12.14
C LEU A 199 4.08 7.15 -13.43
N VAL A 200 4.24 6.50 -14.58
CA VAL A 200 4.37 7.22 -15.86
C VAL A 200 3.04 7.82 -16.37
N ASN A 201 1.90 7.39 -15.81
CA ASN A 201 0.54 7.75 -16.25
C ASN A 201 -0.29 8.31 -15.07
N PRO A 202 -0.08 9.57 -14.64
CA PRO A 202 -0.66 10.12 -13.42
C PRO A 202 -2.20 10.16 -13.39
N TRP A 203 -2.85 10.22 -14.55
CA TRP A 203 -4.32 10.12 -14.68
C TRP A 203 -4.88 8.74 -14.29
N THR A 204 -4.01 7.75 -14.06
CA THR A 204 -4.36 6.42 -13.52
C THR A 204 -4.03 6.26 -12.04
N LEU A 205 -3.48 7.29 -11.38
CA LEU A 205 -3.12 7.27 -9.96
C LEU A 205 -4.34 7.40 -9.03
N GLY A 206 -5.56 7.28 -9.55
CA GLY A 206 -6.76 7.04 -8.73
C GLY A 206 -6.60 5.79 -7.84
N ALA A 207 -5.71 4.87 -8.23
CA ALA A 207 -5.25 3.78 -7.39
C ALA A 207 -4.73 4.23 -6.01
N ILE A 208 -4.04 5.38 -5.89
CA ILE A 208 -3.57 5.88 -4.60
C ILE A 208 -4.76 6.14 -3.66
N LEU A 209 -5.85 6.72 -4.18
CA LEU A 209 -7.05 7.00 -3.39
C LEU A 209 -7.74 5.69 -2.93
N HIS A 210 -7.65 4.64 -3.75
CA HIS A 210 -8.11 3.30 -3.38
C HIS A 210 -7.22 2.69 -2.28
N GLU A 211 -5.90 2.63 -2.49
CA GLU A 211 -4.94 2.03 -1.57
C GLU A 211 -4.87 2.74 -0.21
N VAL A 212 -4.95 4.08 -0.20
CA VAL A 212 -5.00 4.88 1.03
C VAL A 212 -6.31 4.63 1.79
N SER A 213 -7.42 4.40 1.07
CA SER A 213 -8.71 4.12 1.69
C SER A 213 -8.74 2.80 2.46
N HIS A 214 -8.00 1.78 2.04
CA HIS A 214 -7.81 0.57 2.85
C HIS A 214 -7.08 0.84 4.17
N ASN A 215 -6.08 1.71 4.15
CA ASN A 215 -5.36 2.10 5.35
C ASN A 215 -6.28 2.91 6.29
N LEU A 216 -7.00 3.89 5.75
CA LEU A 216 -7.99 4.69 6.48
C LEU A 216 -9.09 3.82 7.09
N GLN A 217 -9.60 2.81 6.37
CA GLN A 217 -10.59 1.87 6.90
C GLN A 217 -10.10 1.17 8.18
N THR A 218 -8.79 0.89 8.24
CA THR A 218 -8.15 0.21 9.37
C THR A 218 -7.88 1.19 10.51
N ASP A 219 -7.28 2.34 10.23
CA ASP A 219 -6.93 3.35 11.23
C ASP A 219 -8.17 4.02 11.87
N LEU A 220 -9.27 4.09 11.12
CA LEU A 220 -10.58 4.53 11.63
C LEU A 220 -11.34 3.40 12.35
N LYS A 221 -10.85 2.15 12.35
CA LYS A 221 -11.50 0.97 12.93
C LYS A 221 -12.81 0.55 12.24
N LEU A 222 -13.11 1.09 11.06
CA LEU A 222 -14.29 0.77 10.26
C LEU A 222 -14.26 -0.64 9.66
N ARG A 223 -13.06 -1.23 9.50
CA ARG A 223 -12.89 -2.57 8.93
C ARG A 223 -13.68 -3.64 9.68
N GLN A 224 -13.89 -3.47 10.99
CA GLN A 224 -14.66 -4.40 11.83
C GLN A 224 -16.17 -4.12 11.76
N LYS A 225 -16.59 -2.86 11.60
CA LYS A 225 -18.01 -2.45 11.67
C LYS A 225 -18.76 -2.64 10.36
N ILE A 226 -18.15 -2.21 9.25
CA ILE A 226 -18.78 -2.21 7.93
C ILE A 226 -19.27 -3.60 7.47
N PRO A 227 -18.51 -4.71 7.57
CA PRO A 227 -18.99 -6.01 7.13
C PRO A 227 -20.25 -6.45 7.90
N HIS A 228 -20.31 -6.20 9.20
CA HIS A 228 -21.50 -6.50 10.01
C HIS A 228 -22.70 -5.64 9.62
N ALA A 229 -22.47 -4.35 9.34
CA ALA A 229 -23.54 -3.45 8.90
C ALA A 229 -24.11 -3.88 7.53
N ILE A 230 -23.24 -4.27 6.58
CA ILE A 230 -23.63 -4.79 5.26
C ILE A 230 -24.47 -6.06 5.43
N ALA A 231 -23.96 -7.05 6.18
CA ALA A 231 -24.67 -8.30 6.42
C ALA A 231 -26.06 -8.04 7.02
N LYS A 232 -26.14 -7.24 8.07
CA LYS A 232 -27.40 -6.89 8.75
C LYS A 232 -28.38 -6.22 7.77
N ARG A 233 -27.93 -5.21 7.02
CA ARG A 233 -28.76 -4.45 6.09
C ARG A 233 -29.33 -5.32 4.98
N LEU A 234 -28.52 -6.19 4.39
CA LEU A 234 -28.93 -7.07 3.30
C LEU A 234 -29.89 -8.16 3.78
N MET A 235 -29.61 -8.79 4.93
CA MET A 235 -30.49 -9.81 5.52
C MET A 235 -31.86 -9.22 5.89
N GLN A 236 -31.89 -8.03 6.50
CA GLN A 236 -33.15 -7.32 6.80
C GLN A 236 -33.95 -6.94 5.54
N ALA A 237 -33.27 -6.79 4.40
CA ALA A 237 -33.91 -6.50 3.12
C ALA A 237 -34.40 -7.75 2.37
N GLY A 238 -34.33 -8.93 3.01
CA GLY A 238 -34.76 -10.22 2.47
C GLY A 238 -33.76 -10.88 1.53
N MET A 239 -32.49 -10.43 1.50
CA MET A 239 -31.45 -11.10 0.71
C MET A 239 -31.07 -12.44 1.36
N SER A 240 -30.68 -13.42 0.54
CA SER A 240 -30.20 -14.68 1.08
C SER A 240 -28.89 -14.52 1.83
N LYS A 241 -28.58 -15.55 2.64
CA LYS A 241 -27.28 -15.66 3.33
C LYS A 241 -26.11 -15.67 2.34
N PHE A 242 -26.28 -16.26 1.16
CA PHE A 242 -25.23 -16.31 0.14
C PHE A 242 -24.90 -14.91 -0.41
N VAL A 243 -25.92 -14.13 -0.79
CA VAL A 243 -25.74 -12.76 -1.27
C VAL A 243 -25.14 -11.88 -0.18
N ALA A 244 -25.69 -11.94 1.04
CA ALA A 244 -25.18 -11.15 2.17
C ALA A 244 -23.72 -11.49 2.50
N ALA A 245 -23.36 -12.78 2.54
CA ALA A 245 -21.98 -13.22 2.80
C ALA A 245 -21.02 -12.78 1.69
N THR A 246 -21.45 -12.82 0.43
CA THR A 246 -20.65 -12.37 -0.73
C THR A 246 -20.32 -10.88 -0.64
N TRP A 247 -21.33 -10.02 -0.43
CA TRP A 247 -21.11 -8.58 -0.24
C TRP A 247 -20.30 -8.26 1.03
N THR A 248 -20.51 -9.02 2.10
CA THR A 248 -19.73 -8.89 3.33
C THR A 248 -18.25 -9.20 3.10
N ARG A 249 -17.93 -10.22 2.29
CA ARG A 249 -16.54 -10.54 1.89
C ARG A 249 -15.93 -9.42 1.06
N TRP A 250 -16.72 -8.79 0.20
CA TRP A 250 -16.31 -7.69 -0.68
C TRP A 250 -16.13 -6.33 0.01
N HIS A 251 -16.34 -6.25 1.32
CA HIS A 251 -16.47 -4.98 2.02
C HIS A 251 -15.24 -4.08 1.92
N SER A 252 -14.02 -4.62 1.97
CA SER A 252 -12.81 -3.80 1.97
C SER A 252 -12.56 -3.12 0.62
N GLU A 253 -12.81 -3.84 -0.46
CA GLU A 253 -12.61 -3.38 -1.84
C GLU A 253 -13.72 -2.41 -2.23
N THR A 254 -14.97 -2.73 -1.86
CA THR A 254 -16.10 -1.82 -2.05
C THR A 254 -15.88 -0.52 -1.29
N PHE A 255 -15.43 -0.59 -0.03
CA PHE A 255 -15.10 0.60 0.76
C PHE A 255 -14.02 1.44 0.08
N ALA A 256 -12.94 0.81 -0.40
CA ALA A 256 -11.83 1.52 -1.03
C ALA A 256 -12.24 2.22 -2.34
N ASP A 257 -13.04 1.56 -3.19
CA ASP A 257 -13.60 2.18 -4.40
C ASP A 257 -14.50 3.37 -4.05
N MET A 258 -15.41 3.21 -3.08
CA MET A 258 -16.35 4.26 -2.71
C MET A 258 -15.65 5.45 -2.02
N SER A 259 -14.72 5.18 -1.12
CA SER A 259 -13.94 6.21 -0.42
C SER A 259 -13.03 6.95 -1.41
N GLY A 260 -12.37 6.23 -2.33
CA GLY A 260 -11.58 6.86 -3.39
C GLY A 260 -12.40 7.77 -4.29
N LEU A 261 -13.63 7.35 -4.65
CA LEU A 261 -14.57 8.16 -5.41
C LEU A 261 -15.05 9.39 -4.63
N LEU A 262 -15.36 9.24 -3.34
CA LEU A 262 -15.71 10.35 -2.44
C LEU A 262 -14.55 11.31 -2.21
N LEU A 263 -13.30 10.87 -2.35
CA LEU A 263 -12.11 11.72 -2.18
C LEU A 263 -11.71 12.44 -3.47
N GLY A 264 -11.86 11.80 -4.63
CA GLY A 264 -11.32 12.29 -5.91
C GLY A 264 -12.35 12.65 -6.98
N GLY A 265 -13.62 12.30 -6.80
CA GLY A 265 -14.70 12.67 -7.72
C GLY A 265 -14.82 11.83 -8.99
N PRO A 266 -15.68 12.27 -9.95
CA PRO A 266 -16.03 11.55 -11.18
C PRO A 266 -14.90 10.86 -11.94
N TYR A 267 -13.74 11.51 -12.11
CA TYR A 267 -12.62 10.95 -12.87
C TYR A 267 -12.02 9.67 -12.26
N ILE A 268 -12.28 9.40 -10.98
CA ILE A 268 -11.84 8.15 -10.33
C ILE A 268 -12.56 6.93 -10.92
N VAL A 269 -13.79 7.07 -11.41
CA VAL A 269 -14.49 5.99 -12.12
C VAL A 269 -13.81 5.67 -13.44
N ALA A 270 -13.33 6.68 -14.16
CA ALA A 270 -12.55 6.47 -15.38
C ALA A 270 -11.23 5.74 -15.08
N SER A 271 -10.52 6.16 -14.01
CA SER A 271 -9.33 5.46 -13.54
C SER A 271 -9.61 4.01 -13.14
N LEU A 272 -10.77 3.71 -12.54
CA LEU A 272 -11.19 2.34 -12.23
C LEU A 272 -11.44 1.53 -13.51
N MET A 273 -12.15 2.12 -14.49
CA MET A 273 -12.44 1.49 -15.77
C MET A 273 -11.15 1.14 -16.53
N ASP A 274 -10.10 1.98 -16.48
CA ASP A 274 -8.80 1.68 -17.10
C ASP A 274 -8.14 0.40 -16.55
N ILE A 275 -8.48 0.00 -15.32
CA ILE A 275 -7.93 -1.19 -14.65
C ILE A 275 -8.86 -2.39 -14.77
N ALA A 276 -10.16 -2.13 -14.67
CA ALA A 276 -11.22 -3.12 -14.73
C ALA A 276 -11.44 -3.64 -16.15
N SER A 277 -11.16 -2.83 -17.18
CA SER A 277 -11.32 -3.21 -18.59
C SER A 277 -10.32 -4.28 -18.97
N ARG A 278 -10.77 -5.55 -18.98
CA ARG A 278 -9.99 -6.71 -19.43
C ARG A 278 -10.81 -7.51 -20.44
N SER A 279 -10.31 -8.67 -20.88
CA SER A 279 -11.11 -9.58 -21.70
C SER A 279 -12.46 -9.89 -21.03
N PRO A 280 -13.54 -10.15 -21.80
CA PRO A 280 -14.82 -10.54 -21.22
C PRO A 280 -14.71 -11.70 -20.23
N GLN A 281 -13.86 -12.69 -20.54
CA GLN A 281 -13.59 -13.84 -19.68
C GLN A 281 -13.05 -13.40 -18.32
N ALA A 282 -12.07 -12.49 -18.27
CA ALA A 282 -11.50 -12.01 -17.00
C ALA A 282 -12.47 -11.08 -16.24
N THR A 283 -13.25 -10.28 -16.96
CA THR A 283 -14.13 -9.25 -16.39
C THR A 283 -15.41 -9.83 -15.78
N LEU A 284 -15.93 -10.90 -16.39
CA LEU A 284 -17.17 -11.58 -16.00
C LEU A 284 -16.93 -12.82 -15.15
N HIS A 285 -15.67 -13.12 -14.80
CA HIS A 285 -15.34 -14.27 -13.96
C HIS A 285 -15.61 -13.98 -12.48
N PHE A 286 -16.53 -14.74 -11.91
CA PHE A 286 -16.82 -14.79 -10.49
C PHE A 286 -16.05 -15.94 -9.83
N HIS A 287 -15.30 -15.60 -8.78
CA HIS A 287 -14.67 -16.55 -7.90
C HIS A 287 -15.26 -16.39 -6.48
N PRO A 288 -15.91 -17.41 -5.90
CA PRO A 288 -16.58 -17.30 -4.61
C PRO A 288 -15.65 -16.79 -3.50
N GLY A 289 -14.39 -17.24 -3.47
CA GLY A 289 -13.42 -16.83 -2.46
C GLY A 289 -12.79 -15.43 -2.66
N ALA A 290 -13.12 -14.72 -3.75
CA ALA A 290 -12.47 -13.44 -4.04
C ALA A 290 -12.84 -12.36 -3.01
N PRO A 291 -11.86 -11.54 -2.55
CA PRO A 291 -12.11 -10.46 -1.61
C PRO A 291 -12.72 -9.22 -2.28
N HIS A 292 -12.80 -9.17 -3.62
CA HIS A 292 -13.30 -8.05 -4.40
C HIS A 292 -14.60 -8.41 -5.14
N PRO A 293 -15.52 -7.44 -5.35
CA PRO A 293 -16.50 -7.57 -6.42
C PRO A 293 -15.78 -7.81 -7.74
N ILE A 294 -16.40 -8.57 -8.63
CA ILE A 294 -15.82 -8.80 -9.96
C ILE A 294 -15.69 -7.47 -10.71
N PRO A 295 -14.72 -7.32 -11.63
CA PRO A 295 -14.49 -6.05 -12.33
C PRO A 295 -15.74 -5.48 -12.98
N TYR A 296 -16.61 -6.34 -13.55
CA TYR A 296 -17.89 -5.93 -14.13
C TYR A 296 -18.78 -5.16 -13.16
N LEU A 297 -18.94 -5.65 -11.92
CA LEU A 297 -19.85 -5.06 -10.94
C LEU A 297 -19.28 -3.78 -10.31
N ARG A 298 -17.95 -3.67 -10.14
CA ARG A 298 -17.30 -2.52 -9.50
C ARG A 298 -17.67 -1.17 -10.15
N VAL A 299 -17.78 -1.14 -11.48
CA VAL A 299 -18.15 0.07 -12.22
C VAL A 299 -19.60 0.47 -11.94
N PHE A 300 -20.54 -0.48 -11.86
CA PHE A 300 -21.94 -0.16 -11.53
C PHE A 300 -22.13 0.25 -10.07
N ILE A 301 -21.31 -0.25 -9.15
CA ILE A 301 -21.28 0.24 -7.76
C ILE A 301 -20.82 1.70 -7.73
N SER A 302 -19.74 2.02 -8.46
CA SER A 302 -19.18 3.37 -8.51
C SER A 302 -20.12 4.37 -9.19
N THR A 303 -20.82 3.96 -10.25
CA THR A 303 -21.82 4.83 -10.90
C THR A 303 -23.05 5.04 -10.04
N GLU A 304 -23.46 4.08 -9.20
CA GLU A 304 -24.52 4.31 -8.21
C GLU A 304 -24.11 5.39 -7.20
N LEU A 305 -22.89 5.33 -6.68
CA LEU A 305 -22.39 6.39 -5.79
C LEU A 305 -22.32 7.75 -6.50
N LEU A 306 -21.90 7.81 -7.77
CA LEU A 306 -21.92 9.06 -8.54
C LEU A 306 -23.32 9.68 -8.64
N ARG A 307 -24.37 8.86 -8.79
CA ARG A 307 -25.75 9.36 -8.78
C ARG A 307 -26.07 10.00 -7.43
N ARG A 308 -25.71 9.35 -6.32
CA ARG A 308 -25.94 9.88 -4.96
C ARG A 308 -25.14 11.16 -4.68
N MET A 309 -23.96 11.30 -5.27
CA MET A 309 -23.15 12.52 -5.23
C MET A 309 -23.70 13.65 -6.12
N GLY A 310 -24.77 13.42 -6.88
CA GLY A 310 -25.40 14.42 -7.75
C GLY A 310 -24.75 14.56 -9.13
N PHE A 311 -23.91 13.61 -9.56
CA PHE A 311 -23.24 13.58 -10.87
C PHE A 311 -23.96 12.65 -11.86
N LEU A 312 -25.28 12.86 -12.05
CA LEU A 312 -26.15 11.99 -12.87
C LEU A 312 -25.63 11.81 -14.31
N LYS A 313 -25.17 12.89 -14.95
CA LYS A 313 -24.66 12.84 -16.33
C LYS A 313 -23.41 11.95 -16.43
N ALA A 314 -22.44 12.13 -15.53
CA ALA A 314 -21.24 11.30 -15.50
C ALA A 314 -21.56 9.83 -15.20
N ALA A 315 -22.44 9.59 -14.23
CA ALA A 315 -22.90 8.24 -13.89
C ALA A 315 -23.53 7.52 -15.09
N ASN A 316 -24.41 8.21 -15.82
CA ASN A 316 -25.07 7.64 -17.01
C ASN A 316 -24.07 7.39 -18.14
N ASN A 317 -23.14 8.32 -18.39
CA ASN A 317 -22.12 8.15 -19.42
C ASN A 317 -21.22 6.93 -19.15
N TYR A 318 -20.66 6.80 -17.95
CA TYR A 318 -19.82 5.64 -17.61
C TYR A 318 -20.61 4.33 -17.64
N ASN A 319 -21.87 4.35 -17.18
CA ASN A 319 -22.76 3.20 -17.25
C ASN A 319 -22.97 2.73 -18.70
N SER A 320 -23.30 3.65 -19.61
CA SER A 320 -23.50 3.36 -21.04
C SER A 320 -22.23 2.81 -21.70
N ILE A 321 -21.08 3.43 -21.46
CA ILE A 321 -19.79 2.93 -21.98
C ILE A 321 -19.53 1.50 -21.51
N TRP A 322 -19.73 1.24 -20.22
CA TRP A 322 -19.46 -0.08 -19.64
C TRP A 322 -20.40 -1.16 -20.19
N GLN A 323 -21.68 -0.83 -20.39
CA GLN A 323 -22.65 -1.71 -21.02
C GLN A 323 -22.33 -1.99 -22.49
N SER A 324 -21.79 -1.02 -23.23
CA SER A 324 -21.35 -1.23 -24.61
C SER A 324 -20.15 -2.18 -24.71
N ILE A 325 -19.22 -2.13 -23.75
CA ILE A 325 -18.04 -3.02 -23.72
C ILE A 325 -18.45 -4.44 -23.30
N TYR A 326 -19.35 -4.57 -22.32
CA TYR A 326 -19.79 -5.85 -21.76
C TYR A 326 -21.33 -5.99 -21.81
N PRO A 327 -21.93 -6.21 -22.99
CA PRO A 327 -23.39 -6.17 -23.17
C PRO A 327 -24.12 -7.37 -22.55
N ASN A 328 -23.45 -8.51 -22.38
CA ASN A 328 -24.05 -9.73 -21.85
C ASN A 328 -23.32 -10.23 -20.59
N PRO A 329 -23.75 -9.85 -19.38
CA PRO A 329 -23.15 -10.37 -18.14
C PRO A 329 -23.30 -11.88 -17.96
N ARG A 330 -24.29 -12.51 -18.61
CA ARG A 330 -24.52 -13.95 -18.54
C ARG A 330 -23.51 -14.76 -19.38
N ALA A 331 -22.64 -14.10 -20.13
CA ALA A 331 -21.54 -14.77 -20.82
C ALA A 331 -20.44 -15.26 -19.87
N GLY A 332 -20.41 -14.77 -18.62
CA GLY A 332 -19.52 -15.28 -17.57
C GLY A 332 -20.18 -16.32 -16.68
N ASN A 333 -19.62 -16.52 -15.48
CA ASN A 333 -20.11 -17.44 -14.46
C ASN A 333 -20.65 -16.71 -13.21
N ILE A 334 -21.14 -15.49 -13.38
CA ILE A 334 -21.71 -14.71 -12.28
C ILE A 334 -23.00 -15.41 -11.81
N PRO A 335 -23.13 -15.74 -10.50
CA PRO A 335 -24.34 -16.40 -10.01
C PRO A 335 -25.60 -15.61 -10.33
N GLU A 336 -26.63 -16.29 -10.81
CA GLU A 336 -27.91 -15.67 -11.20
C GLU A 336 -28.51 -14.88 -10.05
N GLU A 337 -28.45 -15.40 -8.83
CA GLU A 337 -28.94 -14.73 -7.63
C GLU A 337 -28.22 -13.40 -7.37
N ILE A 338 -26.91 -13.32 -7.60
CA ILE A 338 -26.13 -12.08 -7.46
C ILE A 338 -26.58 -11.08 -8.51
N LEU A 339 -26.74 -11.49 -9.77
CA LEU A 339 -27.23 -10.61 -10.84
C LEU A 339 -28.66 -10.11 -10.59
N ALA A 340 -29.57 -11.01 -10.22
CA ALA A 340 -30.98 -10.69 -9.98
C ALA A 340 -31.16 -9.71 -8.81
N THR A 341 -30.34 -9.82 -7.77
CA THR A 341 -30.43 -8.95 -6.59
C THR A 341 -29.54 -7.72 -6.67
N PHE A 342 -28.61 -7.63 -7.64
CA PHE A 342 -27.55 -6.65 -7.70
C PHE A 342 -28.04 -5.21 -7.56
N SER A 343 -29.06 -4.81 -8.32
CA SER A 343 -29.56 -3.42 -8.30
C SER A 343 -30.06 -2.98 -6.92
N LYS A 344 -30.76 -3.86 -6.18
CA LYS A 344 -31.23 -3.57 -4.83
C LYS A 344 -30.08 -3.66 -3.81
N ALA A 345 -29.24 -4.69 -3.90
CA ALA A 345 -28.11 -4.87 -3.00
C ALA A 345 -27.08 -3.73 -3.11
N ASN A 346 -26.74 -3.32 -4.33
CA ASN A 346 -25.82 -2.22 -4.62
C ASN A 346 -26.27 -0.92 -3.93
N ARG A 347 -27.53 -0.51 -4.12
CA ARG A 347 -28.09 0.69 -3.46
C ARG A 347 -27.97 0.63 -1.95
N LEU A 348 -28.35 -0.51 -1.35
CA LEU A 348 -28.29 -0.72 0.09
C LEU A 348 -26.85 -0.70 0.62
N VAL A 349 -25.89 -1.27 -0.11
CA VAL A 349 -24.48 -1.31 0.29
C VAL A 349 -23.83 0.07 0.15
N VAL A 350 -24.11 0.81 -0.92
CA VAL A 350 -23.68 2.20 -1.07
C VAL A 350 -24.23 3.06 0.08
N ASP A 351 -25.51 2.91 0.43
CA ASP A 351 -26.10 3.61 1.57
C ASP A 351 -25.44 3.21 2.90
N THR A 352 -25.15 1.92 3.07
CA THR A 352 -24.51 1.40 4.28
C THR A 352 -23.10 1.95 4.45
N ILE A 353 -22.29 1.98 3.39
CA ILE A 353 -20.90 2.42 3.46
C ILE A 353 -20.81 3.95 3.52
N CYS A 354 -21.54 4.64 2.65
CA CYS A 354 -21.30 6.05 2.38
C CYS A 354 -22.21 6.99 3.17
N TYR A 355 -23.44 6.56 3.48
CA TYR A 355 -24.52 7.42 3.97
C TYR A 355 -25.11 6.95 5.31
N THR A 356 -24.48 5.99 5.97
CA THR A 356 -24.82 5.59 7.34
C THR A 356 -23.84 6.23 8.32
N PRO A 357 -24.32 6.87 9.40
CA PRO A 357 -23.44 7.39 10.45
C PRO A 357 -22.71 6.27 11.20
N TYR A 358 -21.44 6.50 11.53
CA TYR A 358 -20.65 5.61 12.37
C TYR A 358 -20.03 6.36 13.56
N ASP A 359 -19.97 5.71 14.72
CA ASP A 359 -19.33 6.26 15.92
C ASP A 359 -17.84 6.51 15.67
N GLU A 360 -17.19 5.63 14.89
CA GLU A 360 -15.81 5.76 14.44
C GLU A 360 -15.53 7.05 13.65
N LEU A 361 -16.58 7.57 12.98
CA LEU A 361 -16.56 8.83 12.23
C LEU A 361 -17.08 10.02 13.07
N GLY A 362 -17.36 9.81 14.35
CA GLY A 362 -17.90 10.82 15.25
C GLY A 362 -19.38 11.11 15.02
N GLY A 363 -20.17 10.11 14.61
CA GLY A 363 -21.59 10.26 14.33
C GLY A 363 -21.91 10.88 12.98
N LYS A 364 -20.90 11.03 12.11
CA LYS A 364 -21.05 11.45 10.71
C LYS A 364 -21.05 10.25 9.76
N THR A 365 -21.57 10.45 8.57
CA THR A 365 -21.43 9.56 7.43
C THR A 365 -20.08 9.74 6.74
N LEU A 366 -19.63 8.76 5.96
CA LEU A 366 -18.40 8.89 5.16
C LEU A 366 -18.53 10.03 4.13
N ALA A 367 -19.70 10.19 3.51
CA ALA A 367 -19.97 11.25 2.55
C ALA A 367 -19.92 12.67 3.17
N GLU A 368 -20.30 12.83 4.45
CA GLU A 368 -20.14 14.09 5.17
C GLU A 368 -18.68 14.38 5.54
N VAL A 369 -17.94 13.34 5.93
CA VAL A 369 -16.52 13.47 6.29
C VAL A 369 -15.66 13.86 5.08
N THR A 370 -15.96 13.32 3.89
CA THR A 370 -15.24 13.67 2.65
C THR A 370 -15.86 14.89 1.94
N GLY A 371 -17.16 15.11 2.01
CA GLY A 371 -17.80 16.36 1.55
C GLY A 371 -17.51 16.76 0.09
N PHE A 372 -17.28 15.80 -0.83
CA PHE A 372 -17.01 16.14 -2.24
C PHE A 372 -18.25 16.72 -2.93
N LYS A 373 -18.08 17.84 -3.63
CA LYS A 373 -19.17 18.64 -4.21
C LYS A 373 -18.84 19.05 -5.65
N ARG A 374 -19.85 19.52 -6.39
CA ARG A 374 -19.69 20.02 -7.77
C ARG A 374 -18.64 21.12 -7.91
N GLN A 375 -18.52 22.01 -6.91
CA GLN A 375 -17.48 23.05 -6.91
C GLN A 375 -16.05 22.47 -6.92
N HIS A 376 -15.83 21.30 -6.30
CA HIS A 376 -14.55 20.62 -6.33
C HIS A 376 -14.25 20.02 -7.71
N GLN A 377 -15.29 19.54 -8.40
CA GLN A 377 -15.14 19.09 -9.79
C GLN A 377 -14.77 20.26 -10.72
N LEU A 378 -15.40 21.44 -10.55
CA LEU A 378 -15.02 22.64 -11.32
C LEU A 378 -13.56 23.04 -11.06
N MET A 379 -13.13 23.00 -9.79
CA MET A 379 -11.73 23.25 -9.40
C MET A 379 -10.77 22.24 -10.05
N ILE A 380 -11.15 20.97 -10.12
CA ILE A 380 -10.37 19.93 -10.82
C ILE A 380 -10.23 20.25 -12.31
N ASP A 381 -11.33 20.65 -12.96
CA ASP A 381 -11.33 20.93 -14.40
C ASP A 381 -10.51 22.18 -14.76
N GLU A 382 -10.61 23.24 -13.96
CA GLU A 382 -9.78 24.44 -14.09
C GLU A 382 -8.30 24.14 -13.83
N ALA A 383 -7.99 23.36 -12.79
CA ALA A 383 -6.63 22.92 -12.54
C ALA A 383 -6.08 22.08 -13.69
N GLY A 384 -6.92 21.29 -14.38
CA GLY A 384 -6.54 20.53 -15.58
C GLY A 384 -6.10 21.45 -16.73
N GLU A 385 -6.83 22.53 -16.98
CA GLU A 385 -6.45 23.55 -17.98
C GLU A 385 -5.11 24.21 -17.64
N ARG A 386 -4.95 24.66 -16.39
CA ARG A 386 -3.71 25.30 -15.91
C ARG A 386 -2.52 24.33 -15.98
N LEU A 387 -2.73 23.08 -15.56
CA LEU A 387 -1.74 22.01 -15.59
C LEU A 387 -1.28 21.72 -17.02
N ALA A 388 -2.20 21.65 -17.97
CA ALA A 388 -1.89 21.44 -19.38
C ALA A 388 -1.06 22.58 -19.97
N ALA A 389 -1.37 23.84 -19.59
CA ALA A 389 -0.63 25.02 -20.00
C ALA A 389 0.75 25.19 -19.32
N GLY A 390 1.11 24.34 -18.36
CA GLY A 390 2.35 24.45 -17.59
C GLY A 390 2.35 25.53 -16.50
N ASN A 391 1.17 26.06 -16.19
CA ASN A 391 0.95 27.03 -15.13
C ASN A 391 0.79 26.33 -13.77
N ASP A 392 0.90 27.10 -12.69
CA ASP A 392 0.55 26.61 -11.35
C ASP A 392 -0.95 26.24 -11.32
N PRO A 393 -1.31 24.99 -10.94
CA PRO A 393 -2.71 24.58 -10.80
C PRO A 393 -3.46 25.33 -9.68
N GLY A 394 -2.77 26.12 -8.86
CA GLY A 394 -3.34 26.96 -7.81
C GLY A 394 -3.45 26.26 -6.46
N ILE A 395 -4.15 26.90 -5.51
CA ILE A 395 -4.43 26.33 -4.18
C ILE A 395 -5.54 25.29 -4.32
N ILE A 396 -5.14 24.09 -4.68
CA ILE A 396 -6.00 22.91 -4.85
C ILE A 396 -5.44 21.76 -3.99
N PRO A 397 -6.29 20.93 -3.36
CA PRO A 397 -5.81 19.74 -2.66
C PRO A 397 -5.01 18.81 -3.57
N GLU A 398 -3.96 18.19 -3.04
CA GLU A 398 -3.02 17.35 -3.79
C GLU A 398 -3.75 16.19 -4.47
N ARG A 399 -4.71 15.56 -3.79
CA ARG A 399 -5.51 14.45 -4.35
C ARG A 399 -6.30 14.81 -5.60
N PHE A 400 -6.66 16.08 -5.80
CA PHE A 400 -7.42 16.53 -6.96
C PHE A 400 -6.56 16.65 -8.22
N LEU A 401 -5.23 16.71 -8.10
CA LEU A 401 -4.35 16.75 -9.27
C LEU A 401 -4.41 15.47 -10.11
N ILE A 402 -4.83 14.33 -9.52
CA ILE A 402 -5.13 13.11 -10.28
C ILE A 402 -6.27 13.38 -11.26
N GLY A 403 -7.39 13.91 -10.75
CA GLY A 403 -8.54 14.31 -11.56
C GLY A 403 -8.18 15.39 -12.58
N ALA A 404 -7.35 16.36 -12.20
CA ALA A 404 -6.92 17.44 -13.09
C ALA A 404 -6.11 16.90 -14.27
N SER A 405 -5.19 15.96 -14.02
CA SER A 405 -4.42 15.29 -15.08
C SER A 405 -5.32 14.47 -16.00
N ARG A 406 -6.37 13.81 -15.46
CA ARG A 406 -7.35 13.09 -16.26
C ARG A 406 -8.21 14.02 -17.10
N SER A 407 -8.69 15.14 -16.53
CA SER A 407 -9.44 16.18 -17.25
C SER A 407 -8.64 16.72 -18.42
N ALA A 408 -7.37 17.08 -18.18
CA ALA A 408 -6.44 17.55 -19.22
C ALA A 408 -6.25 16.54 -20.36
N LEU A 409 -6.08 15.25 -20.02
CA LEU A 409 -5.92 14.17 -20.99
C LEU A 409 -7.18 13.95 -21.82
N ASP A 410 -8.33 13.77 -21.16
CA ASP A 410 -9.61 13.45 -21.80
C ASP A 410 -10.05 14.59 -22.75
N ARG A 411 -9.73 15.84 -22.39
CA ARG A 411 -10.00 17.04 -23.19
C ARG A 411 -8.89 17.36 -24.20
N ARG A 412 -7.82 16.56 -24.26
CA ARG A 412 -6.66 16.72 -25.15
C ARG A 412 -6.02 18.11 -25.09
N LEU A 413 -5.87 18.63 -23.87
CA LEU A 413 -5.36 20.00 -23.65
C LEU A 413 -3.85 20.11 -23.81
N ALA A 414 -3.12 19.00 -23.66
CA ALA A 414 -1.68 18.91 -23.89
C ALA A 414 -1.27 17.45 -24.15
N GLU A 415 -0.04 17.27 -24.65
CA GLU A 415 0.55 15.94 -24.81
C GLU A 415 0.69 15.20 -23.48
N PRO A 416 0.48 13.87 -23.42
CA PRO A 416 0.55 13.09 -22.19
C PRO A 416 1.84 13.31 -21.39
N LYS A 417 2.99 13.43 -22.07
CA LYS A 417 4.29 13.70 -21.44
C LYS A 417 4.32 15.05 -20.72
N VAL A 418 3.72 16.08 -21.30
CA VAL A 418 3.66 17.43 -20.72
C VAL A 418 2.78 17.41 -19.47
N ILE A 419 1.61 16.77 -19.54
CA ILE A 419 0.71 16.58 -18.38
C ILE A 419 1.46 15.88 -17.25
N THR A 420 2.18 14.79 -17.55
CA THR A 420 2.94 14.04 -16.54
C THR A 420 4.04 14.88 -15.89
N GLN A 421 4.80 15.63 -16.69
CA GLN A 421 5.85 16.51 -16.16
C GLN A 421 5.27 17.59 -15.25
N ASN A 422 4.19 18.25 -15.67
CA ASN A 422 3.56 19.32 -14.90
C ASN A 422 2.90 18.79 -13.62
N PHE A 423 2.29 17.60 -13.66
CA PHE A 423 1.72 16.93 -12.49
C PHE A 423 2.75 16.74 -11.38
N TYR A 424 3.89 16.11 -11.71
CA TYR A 424 4.92 15.85 -10.71
C TYR A 424 5.63 17.13 -10.27
N LYS A 425 5.83 18.09 -11.18
CA LYS A 425 6.39 19.40 -10.85
C LYS A 425 5.51 20.17 -9.87
N ALA A 426 4.19 20.16 -10.07
CA ALA A 426 3.24 20.81 -9.17
C ALA A 426 3.24 20.17 -7.77
N LEU A 427 3.33 18.83 -7.71
CA LEU A 427 3.35 18.12 -6.43
C LEU A 427 4.70 18.13 -5.73
N ALA A 428 5.82 18.29 -6.42
CA ALA A 428 7.15 18.36 -5.81
C ALA A 428 7.49 19.75 -5.24
N ARG A 429 6.86 20.82 -5.76
CA ARG A 429 7.12 22.21 -5.33
C ARG A 429 6.43 22.65 -4.04
N ARG A 430 5.38 21.92 -3.63
CA ARG A 430 4.53 22.27 -2.49
C ARG A 430 5.20 22.14 -1.14
#